data_AF-A0A970DUL9-F1
#
_entry.id   AF-A0A970DUL9-F1
#
_cell.length_a   1.000
_cell.length_b   1.000
_cell.length_c   1.000
_cell.angle_alpha   90.00
_cell.angle_beta   90.00
_cell.angle_gamma   90.00
#
_symmetry.space_group_name_H-M   'P 1'
#
loop_
_entity.id
_entity.type
_entity.pdbx_description
1 polymer ?
#
loop_
_entity_poly.entity_id
_entity_poly.type
_entity_poly.pdbx_seq_one_letter_code
_entity_poly.pdbx_strand_id
1 'polypeptide(L)'
;MRIKGVGTESSPPLNERGEVIPEHEGKVAFKQILKTAGEQEAAGWDQLLTRVDEAAKKLLNQPSVATLRSYRAAVRDFMKKAISGSYQMKGESRWDRRGNRRVFCVVQKINQALEELTTEVLEKNATPITLLAKIDEIRGLLIDLYY
;
A
#
# COMPACT_ATOMS: atom_id res chain seq x y z
N MET A 1 -20.13 25.80 48.29
CA MET A 1 -20.54 24.43 47.90
C MET A 1 -19.69 23.96 46.73
N ARG A 2 -18.87 22.91 46.91
CA ARG A 2 -18.04 22.28 45.86
C ARG A 2 -18.79 21.06 45.33
N ILE A 3 -19.14 21.02 44.04
CA ILE A 3 -19.55 19.77 43.39
C ILE A 3 -18.31 19.10 42.77
N LYS A 4 -18.06 17.89 43.24
CA LYS A 4 -16.91 17.03 42.95
C LYS A 4 -17.23 16.18 41.71
N GLY A 5 -16.17 15.83 40.98
CA GLY A 5 -16.18 15.20 39.66
C GLY A 5 -17.16 14.06 39.41
N VAL A 6 -17.77 14.10 38.22
CA VAL A 6 -18.42 12.95 37.58
C VAL A 6 -17.31 12.14 36.90
N GLY A 7 -16.82 11.12 37.61
CA GLY A 7 -16.06 10.03 37.01
C GLY A 7 -17.04 9.13 36.26
N THR A 8 -16.93 9.08 34.95
CA THR A 8 -17.57 8.04 34.13
C THR A 8 -16.79 6.74 34.32
N GLU A 9 -17.08 6.01 35.39
CA GLU A 9 -16.74 4.59 35.47
C GLU A 9 -17.93 3.82 34.91
N SER A 10 -17.81 3.35 33.67
CA SER A 10 -18.76 2.41 33.08
C SER A 10 -18.66 1.10 33.86
N SER A 11 -19.72 0.73 34.58
CA SER A 11 -19.83 -0.58 35.24
C SER A 11 -19.66 -1.72 34.22
N PRO A 12 -18.95 -2.81 34.56
CA PRO A 12 -18.75 -3.93 33.66
C PRO A 12 -20.08 -4.64 33.33
N PRO A 13 -20.23 -5.21 32.12
CA PRO A 13 -21.45 -5.88 31.72
C PRO A 13 -21.67 -7.15 32.57
N LEU A 14 -22.81 -7.21 33.24
CA LEU A 14 -23.28 -8.35 34.03
C LEU A 14 -24.13 -9.26 33.13
N ASN A 15 -23.91 -10.56 33.20
CA ASN A 15 -24.81 -11.56 32.63
C ASN A 15 -26.02 -11.79 33.56
N GLU A 16 -27.04 -12.53 33.10
CA GLU A 16 -28.32 -12.73 33.80
C GLU A 16 -28.21 -13.42 35.19
N ARG A 17 -26.99 -13.81 35.59
CA ARG A 17 -26.66 -14.42 36.89
C ARG A 17 -25.82 -13.54 37.81
N GLY A 18 -25.53 -12.31 37.42
CA GLY A 18 -24.80 -11.34 38.26
C GLY A 18 -23.31 -11.60 38.38
N GLU A 19 -22.69 -12.34 37.46
CA GLU A 19 -21.25 -12.59 37.44
C GLU A 19 -20.53 -11.60 36.52
N VAL A 20 -19.36 -11.12 36.96
CA VAL A 20 -18.53 -10.20 36.18
C VAL A 20 -17.88 -10.98 35.04
N ILE A 21 -18.20 -10.65 33.79
CA ILE A 21 -17.55 -11.26 32.63
C ILE A 21 -16.09 -10.76 32.57
N PRO A 22 -15.09 -11.65 32.47
CA PRO A 22 -13.71 -11.23 32.26
C PRO A 22 -13.57 -10.47 30.92
N GLU A 23 -13.48 -9.14 30.95
CA GLU A 23 -13.33 -8.28 29.77
C GLU A 23 -12.02 -8.49 28.98
N HIS A 24 -11.10 -9.32 29.49
CA HIS A 24 -9.74 -9.45 28.97
C HIS A 24 -9.59 -10.42 27.79
N GLU A 25 -10.43 -11.43 27.63
CA GLU A 25 -10.27 -12.42 26.56
C GLU A 25 -10.64 -11.85 25.18
N GLY A 26 -11.72 -11.07 25.08
CA GLY A 26 -12.17 -10.47 23.82
C GLY A 26 -11.23 -9.38 23.28
N LYS A 27 -10.60 -8.59 24.17
CA LYS A 27 -9.65 -7.52 23.78
C LYS A 27 -8.34 -8.09 23.24
N VAL A 28 -7.90 -9.25 23.72
CA VAL A 28 -6.69 -9.94 23.24
C VAL A 28 -6.94 -10.61 21.88
N ALA A 29 -8.08 -11.30 21.74
CA ALA A 29 -8.49 -11.92 20.48
C ALA A 29 -8.68 -10.89 19.36
N PHE A 30 -9.31 -9.75 19.63
CA PHE A 30 -9.48 -8.68 18.65
C PHE A 30 -8.14 -8.04 18.23
N LYS A 31 -7.23 -7.81 19.19
CA LYS A 31 -5.88 -7.31 18.88
C LYS A 31 -5.06 -8.30 18.04
N GLN A 32 -5.21 -9.60 18.27
CA GLN A 32 -4.58 -10.63 17.45
C GLN A 32 -5.14 -10.64 16.03
N ILE A 33 -6.46 -10.61 15.87
CA ILE A 33 -7.10 -10.56 14.53
C ILE A 33 -6.67 -9.30 13.76
N LEU A 34 -6.60 -8.14 14.42
CA LEU A 34 -6.11 -6.91 13.80
C LEU A 34 -4.64 -7.00 13.37
N LYS A 35 -3.77 -7.59 14.20
CA LYS A 35 -2.37 -7.81 13.83
C LYS A 35 -2.26 -8.75 12.63
N THR A 36 -2.95 -9.88 12.67
CA THR A 36 -2.92 -10.87 11.59
C THR A 36 -3.49 -10.30 10.29
N ALA A 37 -4.53 -9.46 10.34
CA ALA A 37 -5.07 -8.79 9.17
C ALA A 37 -4.07 -7.79 8.55
N GLY A 38 -3.40 -6.97 9.38
CA GLY A 38 -2.36 -6.05 8.90
C GLY A 38 -1.13 -6.77 8.33
N GLU A 39 -0.73 -7.91 8.92
CA GLU A 39 0.35 -8.76 8.43
C GLU A 39 0.00 -9.42 7.08
N GLN A 40 -1.25 -9.85 6.89
CA GLN A 40 -1.72 -10.42 5.62
C GLN A 40 -1.74 -9.38 4.50
N GLU A 41 -2.15 -8.15 4.81
CA GLU A 41 -2.08 -7.06 3.83
C GLU A 41 -0.63 -6.75 3.45
N ALA A 42 0.26 -6.58 4.44
CA ALA A 42 1.70 -6.37 4.22
C ALA A 42 2.33 -7.44 3.32
N ALA A 43 2.04 -8.72 3.60
CA ALA A 43 2.56 -9.85 2.82
C ALA A 43 2.06 -9.84 1.36
N GLY A 44 0.84 -9.35 1.10
CA GLY A 44 0.31 -9.21 -0.26
C GLY A 44 1.06 -8.16 -1.10
N TRP A 45 1.51 -7.08 -0.46
CA TRP A 45 2.27 -6.01 -1.11
C TRP A 45 3.68 -6.45 -1.47
N ASP A 46 4.38 -7.11 -0.54
CA ASP A 46 5.73 -7.62 -0.76
C ASP A 46 5.77 -8.59 -1.95
N GLN A 47 4.73 -9.41 -2.11
CA GLN A 47 4.59 -10.30 -3.27
C GLN A 47 4.43 -9.52 -4.59
N LEU A 48 3.62 -8.45 -4.59
CA LEU A 48 3.44 -7.61 -5.78
C LEU A 48 4.73 -6.84 -6.13
N LEU A 49 5.44 -6.32 -5.12
CA LEU A 49 6.73 -5.66 -5.31
C LEU A 49 7.77 -6.64 -5.87
N THR A 50 7.81 -7.86 -5.33
CA THR A 50 8.69 -8.93 -5.83
C THR A 50 8.41 -9.24 -7.30
N ARG A 51 7.14 -9.30 -7.71
CA ARG A 51 6.77 -9.49 -9.13
C ARG A 51 7.24 -8.34 -10.02
N VAL A 52 7.18 -7.10 -9.53
CA VAL A 52 7.71 -5.93 -10.24
C VAL A 52 9.24 -6.06 -10.39
N ASP A 53 9.95 -6.44 -9.33
CA ASP A 53 11.40 -6.63 -9.32
C ASP A 53 11.84 -7.76 -10.28
N GLU A 54 11.10 -8.86 -10.33
CA GLU A 54 11.36 -9.95 -11.28
C GLU A 54 11.13 -9.51 -12.73
N ALA A 55 10.07 -8.76 -13.00
CA ALA A 55 9.79 -8.24 -14.33
C ALA A 55 10.84 -7.19 -14.76
N ALA A 56 11.31 -6.36 -13.82
CA ALA A 56 12.40 -5.41 -14.03
C ALA A 56 13.71 -6.12 -14.41
N LYS A 57 14.09 -7.17 -13.67
CA LYS A 57 15.29 -7.99 -14.00
C LYS A 57 15.19 -8.60 -15.40
N LYS A 58 14.02 -9.12 -15.78
CA LYS A 58 13.79 -9.65 -17.13
C LYS A 58 13.92 -8.57 -18.21
N LEU A 59 13.39 -7.37 -17.95
CA LEU A 59 13.50 -6.24 -18.86
C LEU A 59 14.95 -5.77 -19.04
N LEU A 60 15.73 -5.71 -17.95
CA LEU A 60 17.16 -5.35 -17.98
C LEU A 60 18.00 -6.35 -18.77
N ASN A 61 17.75 -7.65 -18.57
CA ASN A 61 18.49 -8.70 -19.26
C ASN A 61 18.12 -8.80 -20.74
N GLN A 62 16.85 -8.61 -21.07
CA GLN A 62 16.35 -8.71 -22.44
C GLN A 62 15.34 -7.59 -22.73
N PRO A 63 15.83 -6.40 -23.16
CA PRO A 63 14.98 -5.28 -23.53
C PRO A 63 14.18 -5.63 -24.79
N SER A 64 12.89 -5.91 -24.61
CA SER A 64 12.00 -6.26 -25.72
C SER A 64 10.60 -5.71 -25.43
N VAL A 65 9.79 -5.58 -26.49
CA VAL A 65 8.38 -5.15 -26.33
C VAL A 65 7.60 -6.10 -25.43
N ALA A 66 7.91 -7.40 -25.46
CA ALA A 66 7.27 -8.42 -24.63
C ALA A 66 7.61 -8.23 -23.13
N THR A 67 8.88 -8.08 -22.80
CA THR A 67 9.35 -7.87 -21.41
C THR A 67 8.88 -6.53 -20.86
N LEU A 68 8.84 -5.49 -21.69
CA LEU A 68 8.30 -4.17 -21.34
C LEU A 68 6.81 -4.24 -21.02
N ARG A 69 6.03 -5.00 -21.80
CA ARG A 69 4.61 -5.23 -21.55
C ARG A 69 4.38 -5.97 -20.23
N SER A 70 5.20 -6.97 -19.93
CA SER A 70 5.15 -7.68 -18.64
C SER A 70 5.46 -6.76 -17.46
N TYR A 71 6.49 -5.92 -17.58
CA TYR A 71 6.83 -4.94 -16.55
C TYR A 71 5.70 -3.93 -16.33
N ARG A 72 5.16 -3.34 -17.40
CA ARG A 72 4.03 -2.40 -17.31
C ARG A 72 2.78 -3.05 -16.71
N ALA A 73 2.54 -4.32 -16.98
CA ALA A 73 1.44 -5.07 -16.37
C ALA A 73 1.62 -5.23 -14.85
N ALA A 74 2.83 -5.64 -14.41
CA ALA A 74 3.14 -5.79 -12.99
C ALA A 74 2.98 -4.47 -12.22
N VAL A 75 3.52 -3.37 -12.76
CA VAL A 75 3.40 -2.03 -12.15
C VAL A 75 1.94 -1.59 -12.07
N ARG A 76 1.14 -1.83 -13.12
CA ARG A 76 -0.29 -1.52 -13.11
C ARG A 76 -1.05 -2.31 -12.05
N ASP A 77 -0.76 -3.59 -11.89
CA ASP A 77 -1.44 -4.43 -10.93
C ASP A 77 -1.08 -4.04 -9.48
N PHE A 78 0.17 -3.64 -9.23
CA PHE A 78 0.58 -3.00 -7.98
C PHE A 78 -0.22 -1.71 -7.71
N MET A 79 -0.26 -0.79 -8.67
CA MET A 79 -0.99 0.49 -8.52
C MET A 79 -2.48 0.29 -8.28
N LYS A 80 -3.12 -0.68 -8.95
CA LYS A 80 -4.53 -1.00 -8.71
C LYS A 80 -4.79 -1.41 -7.27
N LYS A 81 -3.93 -2.26 -6.72
CA LYS A 81 -4.04 -2.68 -5.33
C LYS A 81 -3.82 -1.47 -4.42
N ALA A 82 -2.78 -0.66 -4.66
CA ALA A 82 -2.42 0.55 -3.88
C ALA A 82 -3.59 1.52 -3.76
N ILE A 83 -4.22 1.81 -4.89
CA ILE A 83 -5.38 2.69 -4.95
C ILE A 83 -6.57 2.04 -4.24
N SER A 84 -6.85 0.74 -4.44
CA SER A 84 -7.98 0.07 -3.80
C SER A 84 -7.92 0.11 -2.26
N GLY A 85 -6.74 -0.09 -1.66
CA GLY A 85 -6.53 0.01 -0.22
C GLY A 85 -6.74 1.43 0.31
N SER A 86 -6.25 2.43 -0.44
CA SER A 86 -6.44 3.85 -0.08
C SER A 86 -7.92 4.27 -0.04
N TYR A 87 -8.78 3.65 -0.85
CA TYR A 87 -10.23 3.92 -0.83
C TYR A 87 -10.95 3.28 0.36
N GLN A 88 -10.50 2.12 0.85
CA GLN A 88 -11.09 1.45 2.03
C GLN A 88 -10.76 2.19 3.33
N MET A 89 -9.55 2.74 3.44
CA MET A 89 -9.09 3.53 4.61
C MET A 89 -9.88 4.86 4.80
N LYS A 90 -10.61 5.32 3.77
CA LYS A 90 -11.46 6.53 3.83
C LYS A 90 -12.71 6.38 4.72
N GLY A 91 -13.13 5.16 5.06
CA GLY A 91 -14.27 4.95 5.95
C GLY A 91 -14.01 5.44 7.38
N GLU A 92 -12.74 5.37 7.82
CA GLU A 92 -12.34 5.64 9.20
C GLU A 92 -11.57 6.96 9.36
N SER A 93 -10.79 7.37 8.36
CA SER A 93 -10.01 8.62 8.43
C SER A 93 -10.73 9.76 7.72
N ARG A 94 -11.62 10.43 8.45
CA ARG A 94 -12.29 11.64 7.97
C ARG A 94 -11.27 12.78 7.83
N TRP A 95 -11.13 13.26 6.60
CA TRP A 95 -10.59 14.57 6.22
C TRP A 95 -9.06 14.69 6.07
N ASP A 96 -8.55 14.47 4.86
CA ASP A 96 -7.35 15.17 4.41
C ASP A 96 -7.67 16.02 3.17
N ARG A 97 -7.46 17.33 3.32
CA ARG A 97 -7.68 18.35 2.29
C ARG A 97 -6.57 18.34 1.22
N ARG A 98 -5.51 17.53 1.40
CA ARG A 98 -4.32 17.45 0.51
C ARG A 98 -3.92 16.02 0.07
N GLY A 99 -4.32 14.96 0.78
CA GLY A 99 -3.84 13.59 0.56
C GLY A 99 -4.08 13.00 -0.84
N ASN A 100 -5.27 13.21 -1.42
CA ASN A 100 -5.56 12.69 -2.78
C ASN A 100 -4.72 13.36 -3.87
N ARG A 101 -4.28 14.62 -3.67
CA ARG A 101 -3.42 15.30 -4.63
C ARG A 101 -2.04 14.67 -4.68
N ARG A 102 -1.47 14.26 -3.54
CA ARG A 102 -0.15 13.60 -3.49
C ARG A 102 -0.19 12.26 -4.23
N VAL A 103 -1.16 11.39 -3.91
CA VAL A 103 -1.31 10.08 -4.58
C VAL A 103 -1.49 10.26 -6.09
N PHE A 104 -2.37 11.18 -6.52
CA PHE A 104 -2.57 11.45 -7.94
C PHE A 104 -1.29 11.97 -8.61
N CYS A 105 -0.56 12.89 -7.98
CA CYS A 105 0.73 13.38 -8.49
C CYS A 105 1.77 12.26 -8.60
N VAL A 106 1.85 11.34 -7.63
CA VAL A 106 2.75 10.18 -7.69
C VAL A 106 2.36 9.25 -8.83
N VAL A 107 1.08 8.92 -8.96
CA VAL A 107 0.58 8.09 -10.08
C VAL A 107 0.87 8.74 -11.43
N GLN A 108 0.70 10.05 -11.57
CA GLN A 108 1.06 10.78 -12.78
C GLN A 108 2.56 10.67 -13.08
N LYS A 109 3.43 10.84 -12.07
CA LYS A 109 4.88 10.67 -12.23
C LYS A 109 5.26 9.24 -12.66
N ILE A 110 4.63 8.22 -12.06
CA ILE A 110 4.86 6.81 -12.44
C ILE A 110 4.49 6.59 -13.91
N ASN A 111 3.34 7.11 -14.36
CA ASN A 111 2.92 6.98 -15.74
C ASN A 111 3.90 7.67 -16.71
N GLN A 112 4.36 8.88 -16.37
CA GLN A 112 5.35 9.62 -17.15
C GLN A 112 6.67 8.84 -17.26
N ALA A 113 7.19 8.32 -16.14
CA ALA A 113 8.42 7.53 -16.13
C ALA A 113 8.28 6.23 -16.95
N LEU A 114 7.11 5.57 -16.93
CA LEU A 114 6.82 4.41 -17.78
C LEU A 114 6.75 4.77 -19.26
N GLU A 115 6.25 5.95 -19.62
CA GLU A 115 6.22 6.43 -21.00
C GLU A 115 7.64 6.71 -21.52
N GLU A 116 8.46 7.40 -20.74
CA GLU A 116 9.87 7.64 -21.07
C GLU A 116 10.64 6.32 -21.24
N LEU A 117 10.45 5.38 -20.32
CA LEU A 117 11.00 4.03 -20.41
C LEU A 117 10.56 3.32 -21.71
N THR A 118 9.27 3.44 -22.08
CA THR A 118 8.79 2.82 -23.31
C THR A 118 9.42 3.43 -24.55
N THR A 119 9.59 4.75 -24.59
CA THR A 119 10.23 5.46 -25.70
C THR A 119 11.69 5.05 -25.84
N GLU A 120 12.46 5.02 -24.74
CA GLU A 120 13.87 4.62 -24.77
C GLU A 120 14.07 3.19 -25.28
N VAL A 121 13.21 2.25 -24.88
CA VAL A 121 13.27 0.85 -25.33
C VAL A 121 12.87 0.72 -26.81
N LEU A 122 11.88 1.48 -27.28
CA LEU A 122 11.41 1.42 -28.66
C LEU A 122 12.40 2.06 -29.65
N GLU A 123 13.02 3.17 -29.26
CA GLU A 123 14.03 3.86 -30.07
C GLU A 123 15.37 3.12 -30.11
N LYS A 124 15.53 2.02 -29.37
CA LYS A 124 16.80 1.28 -29.20
C LYS A 124 17.95 2.14 -28.66
N ASN A 125 17.62 3.27 -28.06
CA ASN A 125 18.58 4.20 -27.42
C ASN A 125 18.84 3.84 -25.95
N ALA A 126 18.13 2.85 -25.40
CA ALA A 126 18.28 2.41 -24.02
C ALA A 126 19.67 1.78 -23.78
N THR A 127 20.54 2.53 -23.11
CA THR A 127 21.74 1.94 -22.50
C THR A 127 21.33 1.16 -21.24
N PRO A 128 22.04 0.06 -20.88
CA PRO A 128 21.69 -0.71 -19.68
C PRO A 128 21.67 0.13 -18.39
N ILE A 129 22.52 1.16 -18.31
CA ILE A 129 22.61 2.04 -17.14
C ILE A 129 21.45 3.03 -17.06
N THR A 130 21.01 3.62 -18.18
CA THR A 130 19.84 4.51 -18.20
C THR A 130 18.56 3.72 -17.92
N LEU A 131 18.46 2.51 -18.48
CA LEU A 131 17.35 1.59 -18.22
C LEU A 131 17.24 1.23 -16.74
N LEU A 132 18.36 0.92 -16.09
CA LEU A 132 18.39 0.65 -14.65
C LEU A 132 17.95 1.86 -13.83
N ALA A 133 18.49 3.05 -14.13
CA ALA A 133 18.12 4.27 -13.44
C ALA A 133 16.61 4.56 -13.51
N LYS A 134 16.00 4.37 -14.69
CA LYS A 134 14.55 4.54 -14.87
C LYS A 134 13.73 3.52 -14.09
N ILE A 135 14.18 2.27 -14.06
CA ILE A 135 13.53 1.21 -13.28
C ILE A 135 13.60 1.52 -11.78
N ASP A 136 14.75 1.96 -11.28
CA ASP A 136 14.93 2.33 -9.87
C ASP A 136 14.10 3.56 -9.48
N GLU A 137 13.99 4.55 -10.37
CA GLU A 137 13.09 5.70 -10.21
C GLU A 137 11.63 5.25 -10.05
N ILE A 138 11.15 4.39 -10.95
CA ILE A 138 9.78 3.84 -10.87
C ILE A 138 9.59 3.05 -9.58
N ARG A 139 10.58 2.24 -9.18
CA ARG A 139 10.52 1.48 -7.93
C ARG A 139 10.41 2.40 -6.71
N GLY A 140 11.18 3.47 -6.65
CA GLY A 140 11.09 4.48 -5.59
C GLY A 140 9.69 5.10 -5.51
N LEU A 141 9.13 5.49 -6.66
CA LEU A 141 7.78 6.05 -6.72
C LEU A 141 6.69 5.06 -6.29
N LEU A 142 6.88 3.75 -6.53
CA LEU A 142 5.96 2.72 -6.06
C LEU A 142 6.02 2.53 -4.54
N ILE A 143 7.21 2.63 -3.95
CA ILE A 143 7.39 2.59 -2.49
C ILE A 143 6.76 3.84 -1.84
N ASP A 144 6.94 5.02 -2.43
CA ASP A 144 6.32 6.29 -2.01
C ASP A 144 4.78 6.28 -2.09
N LEU A 145 4.21 5.38 -2.90
CA LEU A 145 2.76 5.19 -2.99
C LEU A 145 2.21 4.40 -1.79
N TYR A 146 3.06 3.61 -1.14
CA TYR A 146 2.71 2.75 -0.01
C TYR A 146 3.03 3.40 1.36
N TYR A 147 4.16 4.12 1.48
CA TYR A 147 4.60 4.81 2.70
C TYR A 147 4.19 6.28 2.77
#